data_AF-A0A6G2DX22-F1
#
_entry.id   AF-A0A6G2DX22-F1
#
_cell.length_a   1.000
_cell.length_b   1.000
_cell.length_c   1.000
_cell.angle_alpha   90.00
_cell.angle_beta   90.00
_cell.angle_gamma   90.00
#
_symmetry.space_group_name_H-M   'P 1'
#
loop_
_entity.id
_entity.type
_entity.pdbx_description
1 polymer ?
#
loop_
_entity_poly.entity_id
_entity_poly.type
_entity_poly.pdbx_seq_one_letter_code
_entity_poly.pdbx_strand_id
1 'polypeptide(L)'
;MTRLTAQEPESSPSSPHPEAHLHRNLNNRHIQLIAIGGAIGTGLFLGSGKAIRAAGPSIIVSYLIIGTMLYFVVRAMGELLMYNL
;
A
#
# COMPACT_ATOMS: atom_id res chain seq x y z
N MET A 1 53.83 33.99 -3.75
CA MET A 1 52.78 34.39 -2.80
C MET A 1 51.49 34.37 -3.61
N THR A 2 50.56 33.42 -3.53
CA THR A 2 50.07 32.59 -2.42
C THR A 2 49.23 31.47 -3.07
N ARG A 3 49.75 30.25 -3.16
CA ARG A 3 49.20 29.04 -2.49
C ARG A 3 47.67 28.93 -2.40
N LEU A 4 47.18 27.82 -2.98
CA LEU A 4 46.10 26.93 -2.51
C LEU A 4 44.86 27.55 -1.86
N THR A 5 43.75 27.47 -2.59
CA THR A 5 42.49 26.83 -2.13
C THR A 5 41.88 26.15 -3.36
N ALA A 6 42.23 24.89 -3.59
CA ALA A 6 41.29 23.78 -3.38
C ALA A 6 40.07 23.87 -4.31
N GLN A 7 40.28 23.53 -5.59
CA GLN A 7 39.18 23.00 -6.38
C GLN A 7 38.94 21.59 -5.84
N GLU A 8 37.92 21.48 -4.99
CA GLU A 8 37.39 20.22 -4.50
C GLU A 8 37.16 19.26 -5.67
N PRO A 9 37.43 17.95 -5.50
CA PRO A 9 37.22 17.00 -6.57
C PRO A 9 35.71 16.95 -6.83
N GLU A 10 35.31 17.49 -7.99
CA GLU A 10 33.96 17.35 -8.50
C GLU A 10 33.62 15.86 -8.51
N SER A 11 32.58 15.56 -7.76
CA SER A 11 31.93 14.28 -7.53
C SER A 11 32.19 13.21 -8.60
N SER A 12 32.59 12.03 -8.10
CA SER A 12 32.61 10.74 -8.78
C SER A 12 31.61 10.62 -9.94
N PRO A 13 31.98 10.00 -11.07
CA PRO A 13 31.03 9.69 -12.12
C PRO A 13 29.98 8.75 -11.52
N SER A 14 28.80 9.28 -11.23
CA SER A 14 27.61 8.48 -10.93
C SER A 14 27.37 7.65 -12.18
N SER A 15 27.70 6.37 -12.07
CA SER A 15 27.46 5.36 -13.08
C SER A 15 26.04 5.51 -13.59
N PRO A 16 25.79 5.45 -14.91
CA PRO A 16 24.42 5.39 -15.40
C PRO A 16 23.86 4.05 -14.94
N HIS A 17 23.20 4.03 -13.78
CA HIS A 17 22.26 2.96 -13.48
C HIS A 17 21.26 3.01 -14.63
N PRO A 18 21.11 1.93 -15.42
CA PRO A 18 20.00 1.84 -16.34
C PRO A 18 18.76 2.01 -15.47
N GLU A 19 18.10 3.16 -15.59
CA GLU A 19 16.76 3.39 -15.07
C GLU A 19 15.95 2.19 -15.52
N ALA A 20 15.73 1.24 -14.62
CA ALA A 20 14.98 0.04 -14.89
C ALA A 20 13.56 0.53 -15.13
N HIS A 21 13.28 0.86 -16.40
CA HIS A 21 12.01 1.38 -16.84
C HIS A 21 11.02 0.25 -16.62
N LEU A 22 10.37 0.23 -15.46
CA LEU A 22 9.38 -0.77 -15.12
C LEU A 22 8.28 -0.67 -16.17
N HIS A 23 8.18 -1.68 -17.02
CA HIS A 23 7.10 -1.82 -17.98
C HIS A 23 5.80 -1.88 -17.18
N ARG A 24 5.10 -0.75 -17.13
CA ARG A 24 3.87 -0.57 -16.37
C ARG A 24 2.71 -1.24 -17.12
N ASN A 25 2.75 -2.58 -17.18
CA ASN A 25 1.79 -3.43 -17.88
C ASN A 25 0.67 -3.94 -16.95
N LEU A 26 0.74 -3.63 -15.65
CA LEU A 26 -0.31 -3.98 -14.70
C LEU A 26 -1.54 -3.08 -14.92
N ASN A 27 -2.50 -3.63 -15.65
CA ASN A 27 -3.82 -3.06 -15.81
C ASN A 27 -4.51 -2.92 -14.43
N ASN A 28 -5.39 -1.93 -14.26
CA ASN A 28 -6.19 -1.72 -13.04
C ASN A 28 -6.83 -3.02 -12.49
N ARG A 29 -7.26 -3.93 -13.37
CA ARG A 29 -7.82 -5.23 -12.95
C ARG A 29 -6.79 -6.10 -12.22
N HIS A 30 -5.55 -6.13 -12.68
CA HIS A 30 -4.49 -6.92 -12.06
C HIS A 30 -4.15 -6.37 -10.67
N ILE A 31 -4.11 -5.04 -10.54
CA ILE A 31 -3.87 -4.36 -9.26
C ILE A 31 -5.01 -4.64 -8.28
N GLN A 32 -6.27 -4.60 -8.73
CA GLN A 32 -7.41 -4.98 -7.88
C GLN A 32 -7.34 -6.43 -7.43
N LEU A 33 -6.97 -7.36 -8.32
CA LEU A 33 -6.82 -8.78 -7.96
C LEU A 33 -5.71 -8.99 -6.91
N ILE A 34 -4.59 -8.27 -7.02
CA ILE A 34 -3.52 -8.30 -6.01
C ILE A 34 -4.03 -7.76 -4.68
N ALA A 35 -4.76 -6.64 -4.68
CA ALA A 35 -5.33 -6.05 -3.47
C ALA A 35 -6.34 -6.98 -2.78
N ILE A 36 -7.26 -7.56 -3.56
CA ILE A 36 -8.25 -8.53 -3.06
C ILE A 36 -7.56 -9.79 -2.52
N GLY A 37 -6.58 -10.31 -3.26
CA GLY A 37 -5.81 -11.49 -2.87
C GLY A 37 -5.05 -11.28 -1.56
N GLY A 38 -4.39 -10.13 -1.39
CA GLY A 38 -3.72 -9.77 -0.14
C GLY A 38 -4.70 -9.61 1.03
N ALA A 39 -5.81 -8.90 0.82
CA ALA A 39 -6.82 -8.69 1.85
C ALA A 39 -7.49 -10.00 2.31
N ILE A 40 -7.78 -10.94 1.40
CA ILE A 40 -8.35 -12.24 1.76
C ILE A 40 -7.29 -13.15 2.39
N GLY A 41 -6.08 -13.20 1.82
CA GLY A 41 -5.00 -14.11 2.26
C GLY A 41 -4.41 -13.73 3.63
N THR A 42 -3.76 -12.58 3.73
CA THR A 42 -3.12 -12.17 5.00
C THR A 42 -4.10 -11.45 5.93
N GLY A 43 -5.06 -10.71 5.38
CA GLY A 43 -6.05 -9.98 6.17
C GLY A 43 -7.06 -10.91 6.85
N LEU A 44 -7.90 -11.59 6.07
CA LEU A 44 -8.94 -12.47 6.60
C LEU A 44 -8.35 -13.79 7.12
N PHE A 45 -7.58 -14.54 6.34
CA PHE A 45 -7.17 -15.90 6.74
C PHE A 45 -6.14 -15.90 7.87
N LEU A 46 -5.00 -15.22 7.70
CA LEU A 46 -3.96 -15.17 8.73
C LEU A 46 -4.42 -14.41 9.99
N GLY A 47 -5.21 -13.36 9.82
CA GLY A 47 -5.79 -12.60 10.92
C GLY A 47 -6.87 -13.37 11.70
N SER A 48 -7.77 -14.07 11.00
CA SER A 48 -8.88 -14.80 11.63
C SER A 48 -8.41 -15.95 12.50
N GLY A 49 -7.29 -16.62 12.21
CA GLY A 49 -6.82 -17.74 13.04
C GLY A 49 -6.61 -17.36 14.50
N LYS A 50 -6.07 -16.16 14.76
CA LYS A 50 -5.91 -15.62 16.12
C LYS A 50 -7.23 -15.06 16.66
N ALA A 51 -7.98 -14.37 15.83
CA ALA A 51 -9.23 -13.72 16.22
C ALA A 51 -10.33 -14.72 16.57
N ILE A 52 -10.48 -15.82 15.83
CA ILE A 52 -11.42 -16.91 16.10
C ILE A 52 -11.10 -17.58 17.44
N ARG A 53 -9.82 -17.80 17.75
CA ARG A 53 -9.42 -18.40 19.03
C ARG A 53 -9.69 -17.48 20.23
N ALA A 54 -9.65 -16.16 20.03
CA ALA A 54 -9.94 -15.18 21.08
C ALA A 54 -11.44 -14.90 21.23
N ALA A 55 -12.16 -14.73 20.11
CA ALA A 55 -13.56 -14.30 20.09
C ALA A 55 -14.56 -15.45 19.94
N GLY A 56 -14.13 -16.67 19.63
CA GLY A 56 -15.01 -17.82 19.45
C GLY A 56 -16.06 -17.61 18.34
N PRO A 57 -17.25 -18.22 18.45
CA PRO A 57 -18.32 -18.11 17.44
C PRO A 57 -18.79 -16.66 17.19
N SER A 58 -18.62 -15.77 18.17
CA SER A 58 -18.99 -14.35 18.06
C SER A 58 -18.12 -13.53 17.12
N ILE A 59 -17.05 -14.10 16.55
CA ILE A 59 -16.19 -13.42 15.58
C ILE A 59 -16.98 -12.90 14.35
N ILE A 60 -18.03 -13.61 13.94
CA ILE A 60 -18.91 -13.21 12.83
C ILE A 60 -19.57 -11.86 13.14
N VAL A 61 -20.04 -11.67 14.38
CA VAL A 61 -20.68 -10.43 14.82
C VAL A 61 -19.67 -9.29 14.85
N SER A 62 -18.45 -9.53 15.33
CA SER A 62 -17.40 -8.49 15.30
C SER A 62 -17.00 -8.09 13.88
N TYR A 63 -16.89 -9.04 12.95
CA TYR A 63 -16.62 -8.73 11.55
C TYR A 63 -17.77 -7.97 10.90
N LEU A 64 -19.02 -8.25 11.28
CA LEU A 64 -20.17 -7.48 10.83
C LEU A 64 -20.10 -6.03 11.30
N ILE A 65 -19.86 -5.80 12.60
CA ILE A 65 -19.79 -4.44 13.16
C ILE A 65 -18.63 -3.65 12.52
N ILE A 66 -17.44 -4.23 12.48
CA ILE A 66 -16.25 -3.60 11.88
C ILE A 66 -16.47 -3.39 10.37
N GLY A 67 -17.03 -4.37 9.67
CA GLY A 67 -17.34 -4.29 8.25
C GLY A 67 -18.34 -3.19 7.93
N THR A 68 -19.39 -3.03 8.74
CA THR A 68 -20.35 -1.92 8.62
C THR A 68 -19.66 -0.57 8.82
N MET A 69 -18.82 -0.42 9.85
CA MET A 69 -18.03 0.79 10.06
C MET A 69 -17.13 1.10 8.85
N LEU A 70 -16.40 0.11 8.34
CA LEU A 70 -15.53 0.27 7.16
C LEU A 70 -16.33 0.61 5.89
N TYR A 71 -17.53 0.05 5.73
CA TYR A 71 -18.42 0.38 4.62
C TYR A 71 -18.75 1.89 4.61
N PHE A 72 -19.07 2.47 5.76
CA PHE A 72 -19.32 3.91 5.86
C PHE A 72 -18.07 4.73 5.53
N VAL A 73 -16.88 4.31 5.96
CA VAL A 73 -15.62 5.01 5.64
C VAL A 73 -15.36 5.00 4.14
N VAL A 74 -15.46 3.84 3.48
CA VAL A 74 -15.25 3.74 2.03
C VAL A 74 -16.32 4.50 1.25
N ARG A 75 -17.58 4.50 1.75
CA ARG A 75 -18.67 5.30 1.17
C ARG A 75 -18.36 6.79 1.22
N ALA A 76 -17.92 7.29 2.38
CA ALA A 76 -17.56 8.70 2.56
C ALA A 76 -16.35 9.08 1.70
N MET A 77 -15.33 8.22 1.59
CA MET A 77 -14.21 8.46 0.67
C MET A 77 -14.68 8.51 -0.78
N GLY A 78 -15.62 7.64 -1.18
CA GLY A 78 -16.21 7.67 -2.52
C GLY A 78 -16.95 8.98 -2.81
N GLU A 79 -17.70 9.50 -1.84
CA GLU A 79 -18.37 10.80 -1.95
C GLU A 79 -17.35 11.95 -2.03
N LEU A 80 -16.24 11.88 -1.29
CA LEU A 80 -15.16 12.88 -1.34
C LEU A 80 -14.45 12.88 -2.71
N LEU A 81 -14.21 11.71 -3.28
CA LEU A 81 -13.70 11.58 -4.65
C LEU A 81 -14.65 12.14 -5.70
N MET A 82 -15.97 12.01 -5.49
CA MET A 82 -16.98 12.52 -6.40
C MET A 82 -17.19 14.04 -6.26
N TYR A 83 -17.00 14.59 -5.06
CA TYR A 83 -17.13 16.02 -4.79
C TYR A 83 -16.06 16.88 -5.50
N ASN A 84 -14.91 16.30 -5.81
CA ASN A 84 -13.80 16.99 -6.50
C ASN A 84 -13.82 16.80 -8.04
N LEU A 85 -14.97 16.44 -8.61
CA LEU A 85 -15.22 16.33 -10.05
C LEU A 85 -16.35 17.29 -10.45
#